data_AF-A0A535TKQ1-F1
#
_entry.id   AF-A0A535TKQ1-F1
#
_cell.length_a   1.000
_cell.length_b   1.000
_cell.length_c   1.000
_cell.angle_alpha   90.00
_cell.angle_beta   90.00
_cell.angle_gamma   90.00
#
_symmetry.space_group_name_H-M   'P 1'
#
loop_
_entity.id
_entity.type
_entity.pdbx_description
1 polymer ?
#
loop_
_entity_poly.entity_id
_entity_poly.type
_entity_poly.pdbx_seq_one_letter_code
_entity_poly.pdbx_strand_id
1 'polypeptide(L)'
;MIDTVSRITADQVDQANESGRTPVVFIHGLWLLPSSWDRWAAVFEEAGYAPLTPGWPDDPPTVEEAKAHPEVFAHKTIAQVADHYADVIG
;
A
#
# COMPACT_ATOMS: atom_id res chain seq x y z
N MET A 1 16.39 -9.76 -0.95
CA MET A 1 15.12 -10.47 -1.22
C MET A 1 14.04 -9.43 -0.94
N ILE A 2 13.23 -9.06 -1.93
CA ILE A 2 12.17 -8.06 -1.76
C ILE A 2 11.05 -8.72 -0.95
N ASP A 3 10.54 -8.04 0.08
CA ASP A 3 9.44 -8.55 0.91
C ASP A 3 8.13 -8.61 0.10
N THR A 4 7.15 -9.38 0.59
CA THR A 4 5.90 -9.63 -0.14
C THR A 4 5.12 -8.35 -0.42
N VAL A 5 5.10 -7.38 0.50
CA VAL A 5 4.33 -6.13 0.35
C VAL A 5 4.97 -5.23 -0.71
N SER A 6 6.29 -5.14 -0.71
CA SER A 6 7.04 -4.41 -1.73
C SER A 6 6.81 -5.00 -3.14
N ARG A 7 6.73 -6.33 -3.27
CA ARG A 7 6.40 -6.97 -4.56
C ARG A 7 4.97 -6.67 -5.02
N ILE A 8 3.98 -6.79 -4.11
CA ILE A 8 2.58 -6.44 -4.42
C ILE A 8 2.47 -4.98 -4.88
N THR A 9 3.20 -4.08 -4.23
CA THR A 9 3.24 -2.67 -4.58
C THR A 9 3.79 -2.45 -5.99
N ALA A 10 4.89 -3.12 -6.34
CA ALA A 10 5.45 -3.05 -7.70
C ALA A 10 4.45 -3.56 -8.76
N ASP A 11 3.79 -4.70 -8.51
CA ASP A 11 2.78 -5.24 -9.41
C ASP A 11 1.60 -4.27 -9.61
N GLN A 12 1.16 -3.57 -8.55
CA GLN A 12 0.12 -2.54 -8.63
C GLN A 12 0.56 -1.32 -9.45
N VAL A 13 1.82 -0.88 -9.31
CA VAL A 13 2.39 0.22 -10.10
C VAL A 13 2.45 -0.13 -11.58
N ASP A 14 2.94 -1.32 -11.91
CA ASP A 14 3.01 -1.79 -13.30
C ASP A 14 1.60 -1.85 -13.92
N GLN A 15 0.63 -2.42 -13.20
CA GLN A 15 -0.75 -2.47 -13.65
C GLN A 15 -1.38 -1.08 -13.85
N ALA A 16 -1.10 -0.14 -12.94
CA ALA A 16 -1.60 1.23 -13.06
C ALA A 16 -1.02 1.93 -14.29
N ASN A 17 0.29 1.81 -14.50
CA ASN A 17 1.01 2.38 -15.64
C ASN A 17 0.53 1.80 -16.98
N GLU A 18 0.26 0.50 -17.05
CA GLU A 18 -0.27 -0.17 -18.24
C GLU A 18 -1.74 0.17 -18.53
N SER A 19 -2.51 0.56 -17.52
CA SER A 19 -3.97 0.76 -17.65
C SER A 19 -4.36 1.99 -18.47
N GLY A 20 -3.49 3.00 -18.57
CA GLY A 20 -3.81 4.32 -19.14
C GLY A 20 -4.88 5.12 -18.38
N ARG A 21 -5.32 4.64 -17.21
CA ARG A 21 -6.28 5.33 -16.32
C ARG A 21 -5.53 6.26 -15.36
N THR A 22 -6.25 7.20 -14.75
CA THR A 22 -5.68 8.08 -13.72
C THR A 22 -5.34 7.27 -12.46
N PRO A 23 -4.07 7.20 -12.02
CA PRO A 23 -3.70 6.49 -10.79
C PRO A 23 -4.25 7.20 -9.55
N VAL A 24 -4.66 6.43 -8.55
CA VAL A 24 -5.06 6.92 -7.22
C VAL A 24 -4.36 6.09 -6.16
N VAL A 25 -3.41 6.71 -5.46
CA VAL A 25 -2.61 6.03 -4.43
C VAL A 25 -3.25 6.24 -3.05
N PHE A 26 -3.65 5.16 -2.41
CA PHE A 26 -4.17 5.19 -1.04
C PHE A 26 -3.03 5.03 -0.02
N ILE A 27 -2.97 5.96 0.94
CA ILE A 27 -1.96 5.98 2.00
C ILE A 27 -2.66 5.64 3.31
N HIS A 28 -2.35 4.49 3.91
CA HIS A 28 -2.89 4.14 5.23
C HIS A 28 -2.09 4.82 6.35
N GLY A 29 -2.74 5.00 7.50
CA GLY A 29 -2.12 5.53 8.71
C GLY A 29 -1.49 4.42 9.57
N LEU A 30 -0.74 4.84 10.59
CA LEU A 30 -0.25 3.94 11.63
C LEU A 30 -1.45 3.22 12.27
N TRP A 31 -1.28 1.92 12.57
CA TRP A 31 -2.30 1.00 13.12
C TRP A 31 -3.32 0.44 12.13
N LEU A 32 -3.20 0.80 10.85
CA LEU A 32 -3.98 0.20 9.77
C LEU A 32 -3.08 -0.64 8.87
N LEU A 33 -3.68 -1.57 8.15
CA LEU A 33 -3.07 -2.27 7.02
C LEU A 33 -3.63 -1.70 5.71
N PRO A 34 -2.98 -1.96 4.56
CA PRO A 34 -3.43 -1.46 3.26
C PRO A 34 -4.85 -1.89 2.90
N SER A 35 -5.25 -3.08 3.36
CA SER A 35 -6.60 -3.64 3.19
C SER A 35 -7.71 -2.78 3.81
N SER A 36 -7.37 -1.82 4.68
CA SER A 36 -8.33 -0.81 5.15
C SER A 36 -8.94 0.02 4.02
N TRP A 37 -8.27 0.08 2.86
CA TRP A 37 -8.71 0.79 1.67
C TRP A 37 -9.45 -0.06 0.64
N ASP A 38 -9.56 -1.39 0.79
CA ASP A 38 -10.11 -2.29 -0.25
C ASP A 38 -11.47 -1.85 -0.79
N ARG A 39 -12.37 -1.42 0.11
CA ARG A 39 -13.70 -0.94 -0.28
C ARG A 39 -13.64 0.37 -1.08
N TRP A 40 -12.72 1.26 -0.74
CA TRP A 40 -12.52 2.51 -1.47
C TRP A 40 -11.81 2.27 -2.80
N ALA A 41 -10.82 1.39 -2.84
CA ALA A 41 -10.18 0.97 -4.08
C ALA A 41 -11.23 0.42 -5.07
N ALA A 42 -12.15 -0.45 -4.62
CA ALA A 42 -13.24 -0.94 -5.46
C ALA A 42 -14.12 0.18 -6.03
N VAL A 43 -14.50 1.17 -5.21
CA VAL A 43 -15.29 2.34 -5.65
C VAL A 43 -14.56 3.15 -6.73
N PHE A 44 -13.24 3.33 -6.58
CA PHE A 44 -12.44 4.08 -7.55
C PHE A 44 -12.17 3.29 -8.84
N GLU A 45 -11.98 1.97 -8.73
CA GLU A 45 -11.91 1.06 -9.87
C GLU A 45 -13.19 1.14 -10.71
N GLU A 46 -14.36 1.03 -10.06
CA GLU A 46 -15.68 1.16 -10.70
C GLU A 46 -15.90 2.55 -11.34
N ALA A 47 -15.29 3.58 -10.78
CA ALA A 47 -15.31 4.94 -11.32
C ALA A 47 -14.30 5.18 -12.45
N GLY A 48 -13.51 4.18 -12.86
CA GLY A 48 -12.57 4.25 -13.98
C GLY A 48 -11.18 4.79 -13.63
N TYR A 49 -10.81 4.82 -12.35
CA TYR A 49 -9.44 5.11 -11.89
C TYR A 49 -8.60 3.83 -11.83
N ALA A 50 -7.27 3.96 -11.70
CA ALA A 50 -6.37 2.88 -11.35
C ALA A 50 -5.99 3.02 -9.85
N PRO A 51 -6.69 2.36 -8.92
CA PRO A 51 -6.38 2.46 -7.50
C PRO A 51 -5.16 1.60 -7.15
N LEU A 52 -4.29 2.14 -6.30
CA LEU A 52 -3.20 1.41 -5.68
C LEU A 52 -3.39 1.44 -4.16
N THR A 53 -3.14 0.31 -3.50
CA THR A 53 -3.14 0.19 -2.04
C THR A 53 -1.77 -0.31 -1.54
N PRO A 54 -0.68 0.46 -1.74
CA PRO A 54 0.64 0.08 -1.25
C PRO A 54 0.63 -0.06 0.27
N GLY A 55 1.34 -1.07 0.77
CA GLY A 55 1.66 -1.17 2.19
C GLY A 55 3.03 -0.62 2.50
N TRP A 56 3.22 -0.23 3.76
CA TRP A 56 4.54 0.20 4.19
C TRP A 56 5.51 -0.98 4.13
N PRO A 57 6.82 -0.71 3.98
CA PRO A 57 7.83 -1.74 4.12
C PRO A 57 7.63 -2.53 5.43
N ASP A 58 7.73 -3.85 5.30
CA ASP A 58 7.57 -4.85 6.38
C ASP A 58 6.18 -4.91 7.03
N ASP A 59 5.15 -4.29 6.44
CA ASP A 59 3.79 -4.49 6.91
C ASP A 59 3.39 -5.97 6.80
N PRO A 60 2.71 -6.51 7.82
CA PRO A 60 2.20 -7.86 7.76
C PRO A 60 1.03 -7.94 6.76
N PRO A 61 0.90 -9.03 6.00
CA PRO A 61 -0.14 -9.20 4.99
C PRO A 61 -1.55 -9.32 5.57
N THR A 62 -1.69 -9.66 6.86
CA THR A 62 -2.99 -9.90 7.51
C THR A 62 -3.08 -9.25 8.89
N VAL A 63 -4.31 -8.96 9.32
CA VAL A 63 -4.58 -8.39 10.65
C VAL A 63 -4.21 -9.40 11.75
N GLU A 64 -4.38 -10.69 11.48
CA GLU A 64 -4.00 -11.78 12.36
C GLU A 64 -2.49 -11.78 12.62
N GLU A 65 -1.68 -11.67 11.56
CA GLU A 65 -0.21 -11.56 11.67
C GLU A 65 0.20 -10.26 12.37
N ALA A 66 -0.46 -9.14 12.06
CA ALA A 66 -0.24 -7.86 12.74
C ALA A 66 -0.49 -7.94 14.25
N LYS A 67 -1.51 -8.70 14.67
CA LYS A 67 -1.82 -8.93 16.09
C LYS A 67 -0.83 -9.88 16.75
N ALA A 68 -0.31 -10.86 16.01
CA ALA A 68 0.71 -11.78 16.51
C ALA A 68 2.08 -11.09 16.69
N HIS A 69 2.38 -10.11 15.83
CA HIS A 69 3.66 -9.38 15.78
C HIS A 69 3.47 -7.85 15.80
N PRO A 70 2.89 -7.26 16.85
CA PRO A 70 2.61 -5.81 16.89
C PRO A 70 3.87 -4.94 16.90
N GLU A 71 5.03 -5.51 17.27
CA GLU A 71 6.33 -4.84 17.26
C GLU A 71 6.75 -4.34 15.87
N VAL A 72 6.21 -4.90 14.78
CA VAL A 72 6.50 -4.46 13.41
C VAL A 72 6.08 -3.00 13.14
N PHE A 73 5.17 -2.45 13.93
CA PHE A 73 4.74 -1.05 13.84
C PHE A 73 5.58 -0.10 14.70
N ALA A 74 6.44 -0.62 15.57
CA ALA A 74 7.27 0.21 16.43
C ALA A 74 8.32 0.98 15.60
N HIS A 75 8.70 2.17 16.07
CA HIS A 75 9.78 2.99 15.52
C HIS A 75 9.63 3.43 14.05
N LYS A 76 8.47 3.24 13.42
CA LYS A 76 8.20 3.80 12.09
C LYS A 76 8.19 5.33 12.17
N THR A 77 8.88 5.97 11.24
CA THR A 77 8.96 7.43 11.14
C THR A 77 8.13 7.94 9.96
N ILE A 78 7.68 9.19 10.08
CA ILE A 78 6.96 9.88 8.98
C ILE A 78 7.84 9.95 7.72
N ALA A 79 9.15 10.21 7.88
CA ALA A 79 10.07 10.30 6.76
C ALA A 79 10.17 8.99 5.98
N GLN A 80 10.35 7.85 6.65
CA GLN A 80 10.41 6.54 5.99
C GLN A 80 9.13 6.24 5.19
N VAL A 81 7.96 6.57 5.75
CA VAL A 81 6.68 6.37 5.06
C VAL A 81 6.57 7.31 3.86
N ALA A 82 6.91 8.59 4.02
CA ALA A 82 6.85 9.58 2.96
C ALA A 82 7.80 9.24 1.80
N ASP A 83 9.04 8.85 2.09
CA ASP A 83 10.04 8.45 1.10
C ASP A 83 9.55 7.22 0.31
N HIS A 84 8.99 6.22 1.00
CA HIS A 84 8.43 5.05 0.34
C HIS A 84 7.30 5.40 -0.65
N TYR A 85 6.34 6.24 -0.25
CA TYR A 85 5.27 6.64 -1.17
C TYR A 85 5.76 7.58 -2.28
N ALA A 86 6.80 8.38 -2.05
CA ALA A 86 7.43 9.17 -3.11
C ALA A 86 7.99 8.25 -4.20
N ASP A 87 8.68 7.16 -3.82
CA ASP A 87 9.19 6.16 -4.77
C ASP A 87 8.06 5.46 -5.55
N VAL A 88 6.92 5.19 -4.90
CA VAL A 88 5.75 4.59 -5.56
C VAL A 88 5.11 5.56 -6.57
N ILE A 89 5.08 6.86 -6.25
CA ILE A 89 4.41 7.87 -7.08
C ILE A 89 5.26 8.27 -8.28
N GLY A 90 6.59 8.36 -8.13
CA GLY A 90 7.54 8.78 -9.18
C GLY A 90 7.79 10.28 -9.24
#